data_AF-A0A9N9NYQ5-F1
#
_entry.id   AF-A0A9N9NYQ5-F1
#
_cell.length_a   1.000
_cell.length_b   1.000
_cell.length_c   1.000
_cell.angle_alpha   90.00
_cell.angle_beta   90.00
_cell.angle_gamma   90.00
#
_symmetry.space_group_name_H-M   'P 1'
#
loop_
_entity.id
_entity.type
_entity.pdbx_description
1 polymer ?
#
loop_
_entity_poly.entity_id
_entity_poly.type
_entity_poly.pdbx_seq_one_letter_code
_entity_poly.pdbx_strand_id
1 'polypeptide(L)'
;TDQKPIAIPGSQWSNKELEFFRIETVNVEDFEKFFQESPPKIEKFSDQVKEVLSIDLSKVNVLSSIDWKNLKHVQASRVIKSILAVTRTHLSNESTVDDLAKSTLELFNYDDGDLRIQSREELKLEMCGSRTYAKPDMCIETSRLVIKLLVQEDKSYKVSNQDTDAESQVFAEAIASFQGNSKTKKFKSPLEAQLIPCITLLGTYPTFYLFKVTKMLSECVKMGNRPKEKTIVKRYDIPAEIDPYLLRDAMLVQEYRQHIFQCYEAFKKFV
;
A
#
# COMPACT_ATOMS: atom_id res chain seq x y z
N THR A 1 16.92 20.35 4.15
CA THR A 1 17.42 21.20 5.26
C THR A 1 18.38 20.39 6.15
N ASP A 2 19.41 21.00 6.76
CA ASP A 2 20.41 20.27 7.58
C ASP A 2 20.03 20.14 9.07
N GLN A 3 18.86 20.64 9.46
CA GLN A 3 18.41 20.57 10.84
C GLN A 3 18.01 19.13 11.20
N LYS A 4 18.61 18.59 12.27
CA LYS A 4 18.28 17.27 12.79
C LYS A 4 16.78 17.20 13.14
N PRO A 5 16.04 16.19 12.66
CA PRO A 5 14.62 16.07 12.95
C PRO A 5 14.41 15.71 14.42
N ILE A 6 13.26 16.13 14.97
CA ILE A 6 12.77 15.66 16.26
C ILE A 6 12.05 14.32 16.07
N ALA A 7 11.98 13.52 17.14
CA ALA A 7 11.24 12.27 17.08
C ALA A 7 9.73 12.54 16.98
N ILE A 8 9.10 12.05 15.93
CA ILE A 8 7.65 12.20 15.66
C ILE A 8 7.04 10.84 15.27
N PRO A 9 5.74 10.61 15.49
CA PRO A 9 5.04 9.45 14.95
C PRO A 9 5.16 9.36 13.42
N GLY A 10 5.12 8.14 12.89
CA GLY A 10 5.15 7.89 11.45
C GLY A 10 4.02 8.59 10.70
N SER A 11 2.85 8.73 11.32
CA SER A 11 1.70 9.47 10.76
C SER A 11 1.94 10.98 10.60
N GLN A 12 3.01 11.52 11.22
CA GLN A 12 3.42 12.91 11.07
C GLN A 12 4.61 13.08 10.11
N TRP A 13 5.13 11.99 9.54
CA TRP A 13 6.20 12.09 8.56
C TRP A 13 5.72 12.83 7.31
N SER A 14 6.61 13.67 6.80
CA SER A 14 6.43 14.51 5.64
C SER A 14 7.64 14.39 4.70
N ASN A 15 7.58 15.13 3.59
CA ASN A 15 8.72 15.30 2.70
C ASN A 15 9.98 15.83 3.41
N LYS A 16 9.85 16.50 4.56
CA LYS A 16 11.00 16.96 5.36
C LYS A 16 11.79 15.78 5.92
N GLU A 17 11.11 14.76 6.44
CA GLU A 17 11.75 13.55 6.94
C GLU A 17 12.39 12.76 5.79
N LEU A 18 11.71 12.63 4.65
CA LEU A 18 12.26 11.96 3.46
C LEU A 18 13.51 12.68 2.94
N GLU A 19 13.47 14.01 2.83
CA GLU A 19 14.61 14.82 2.41
C GLU A 19 15.77 14.69 3.42
N PHE A 20 15.50 14.73 4.73
CA PHE A 20 16.52 14.59 5.76
C PHE A 20 17.16 13.19 5.74
N PHE A 21 16.37 12.14 5.59
CA PHE A 21 16.86 10.76 5.51
C PHE A 21 17.25 10.32 4.09
N ARG A 22 17.22 11.23 3.11
CA ARG A 22 17.62 11.00 1.72
C ARG A 22 16.91 9.80 1.10
N ILE A 23 15.62 9.69 1.36
CA ILE A 23 14.71 8.73 0.74
C ILE A 23 14.09 9.43 -0.45
N GLU A 24 14.29 8.88 -1.65
CA GLU A 24 13.81 9.46 -2.90
C GLU A 24 13.01 8.40 -3.67
N THR A 25 11.89 8.80 -4.25
CA THR A 25 11.10 7.95 -5.12
C THR A 25 11.53 8.12 -6.57
N VAL A 26 11.54 7.02 -7.31
CA VAL A 26 11.75 7.01 -8.76
C VAL A 26 10.58 6.27 -9.39
N ASN A 27 9.84 6.97 -10.25
CA ASN A 27 8.75 6.35 -11.01
C ASN A 27 9.32 5.38 -12.06
N VAL A 28 8.75 4.19 -12.10
CA VAL A 28 9.08 3.14 -13.08
C VAL A 28 7.83 2.87 -13.89
N GLU A 29 7.63 3.60 -14.97
CA GLU A 29 6.39 3.54 -15.77
C GLU A 29 6.17 2.17 -16.46
N ASP A 30 7.25 1.46 -16.72
CA ASP A 30 7.23 0.16 -17.38
C ASP A 30 6.88 -0.96 -16.39
N PHE A 31 5.78 -1.66 -16.67
CA PHE A 31 5.28 -2.74 -15.82
C PHE A 31 6.33 -3.83 -15.59
N GLU A 32 7.01 -4.28 -16.65
CA GLU A 32 7.97 -5.39 -16.55
C GLU A 32 9.21 -4.98 -15.75
N LYS A 33 9.66 -3.73 -15.87
CA LYS A 33 10.79 -3.20 -15.08
C LYS A 33 10.45 -3.07 -13.60
N PHE A 34 9.21 -2.72 -13.25
CA PHE A 34 8.79 -2.60 -11.86
C PHE A 34 8.49 -3.97 -11.25
N PHE A 35 7.56 -4.71 -11.84
CA PHE A 35 7.07 -6.00 -11.34
C PHE A 35 8.01 -7.15 -11.67
N GLN A 36 9.02 -7.00 -12.52
CA GLN A 36 9.97 -8.05 -12.91
C GLN A 36 9.27 -9.26 -13.55
N GLU A 37 8.14 -9.02 -14.22
CA GLU A 37 7.35 -9.98 -15.00
C GLU A 37 6.37 -9.26 -15.91
N SER A 38 5.89 -9.94 -16.94
CA SER A 38 4.84 -9.42 -17.83
C SER A 38 3.49 -9.33 -17.09
N PRO A 39 2.62 -8.37 -17.46
CA PRO A 39 1.27 -8.30 -16.92
C PRO A 39 0.55 -9.66 -16.99
N PRO A 40 0.04 -10.18 -15.86
CA PRO A 40 -0.69 -11.44 -15.87
C PRO A 40 -1.89 -11.35 -16.82
N LYS A 41 -2.05 -12.36 -17.66
CA LYS A 41 -3.24 -12.44 -18.53
C LYS A 41 -4.45 -12.81 -17.70
N ILE A 42 -5.63 -12.25 -18.04
CA ILE A 42 -6.88 -12.43 -17.28
C ILE A 42 -7.24 -13.91 -17.12
N GLU A 43 -6.90 -14.76 -18.10
CA GLU A 43 -7.20 -16.20 -18.05
C GLU A 43 -6.50 -16.90 -16.89
N LYS A 44 -5.38 -16.34 -16.40
CA LYS A 44 -4.62 -16.86 -15.26
C LYS A 44 -5.17 -16.43 -13.90
N PHE A 45 -6.05 -15.44 -13.86
CA PHE A 45 -6.68 -15.02 -12.61
C PHE A 45 -7.61 -16.11 -12.05
N SER A 46 -7.81 -16.08 -10.73
CA SER A 46 -8.80 -16.90 -10.05
C SER A 46 -10.22 -16.55 -10.52
N ASP A 47 -11.15 -17.49 -10.37
CA ASP A 47 -12.54 -17.30 -10.80
C ASP A 47 -13.23 -16.14 -10.05
N GLN A 48 -12.87 -15.90 -8.79
CA GLN A 48 -13.36 -14.75 -8.02
C GLN A 48 -12.90 -13.41 -8.61
N VAL A 49 -11.64 -13.30 -9.06
CA VAL A 49 -11.13 -12.08 -9.69
C VAL A 49 -11.79 -11.87 -11.05
N LYS A 50 -11.91 -12.93 -11.87
CA LYS A 50 -12.60 -12.89 -13.16
C LYS A 50 -14.06 -12.46 -13.01
N GLU A 51 -14.74 -12.93 -11.97
CA GLU A 51 -16.12 -12.53 -11.67
C GLU A 51 -16.24 -11.01 -11.44
N VAL A 52 -15.34 -10.40 -10.66
CA VAL A 52 -15.33 -8.94 -10.46
C VAL A 52 -15.06 -8.20 -11.78
N LEU A 53 -14.13 -8.68 -12.60
CA LEU A 53 -13.80 -8.05 -13.88
C LEU A 53 -14.94 -8.13 -14.90
N SER A 54 -15.81 -9.14 -14.81
CA SER A 54 -16.95 -9.32 -15.72
C SER A 54 -18.09 -8.32 -15.51
N ILE A 55 -18.07 -7.55 -14.42
CA ILE A 55 -19.15 -6.65 -14.03
C ILE A 55 -18.84 -5.23 -14.48
N ASP A 56 -19.74 -4.64 -15.25
CA ASP A 56 -19.65 -3.23 -15.62
C ASP A 56 -20.10 -2.33 -14.44
N LEU A 57 -19.14 -1.63 -13.83
CA LEU A 57 -19.36 -0.72 -12.70
C LEU A 57 -19.52 0.74 -13.14
N SER A 58 -19.46 1.05 -14.44
CA SER A 58 -19.56 2.43 -14.95
C SER A 58 -21.00 2.97 -14.99
N LYS A 59 -22.01 2.10 -14.84
CA LYS A 59 -23.43 2.44 -15.02
C LYS A 59 -23.99 3.26 -13.85
N VAL A 60 -24.74 4.32 -14.12
CA VAL A 60 -25.38 5.19 -13.10
C VAL A 60 -26.18 4.39 -12.05
N ASN A 61 -26.83 3.28 -12.46
CA ASN A 61 -27.63 2.40 -11.60
C ASN A 61 -26.99 1.03 -11.32
N VAL A 62 -25.66 0.94 -11.16
CA VAL A 62 -24.95 -0.34 -10.90
C VAL A 62 -25.67 -1.24 -9.88
N LEU A 63 -26.03 -0.71 -8.70
CA LEU A 63 -26.58 -1.52 -7.59
C LEU A 63 -27.85 -2.29 -7.97
N SER A 64 -28.74 -1.70 -8.77
CA SER A 64 -29.98 -2.36 -9.21
C SER A 64 -29.77 -3.24 -10.44
N SER A 65 -28.67 -3.06 -11.17
CA SER A 65 -28.31 -3.87 -12.34
C SER A 65 -27.47 -5.10 -12.01
N ILE A 66 -26.78 -5.12 -10.86
CA ILE A 66 -26.03 -6.30 -10.41
C ILE A 66 -27.01 -7.33 -9.85
N ASP A 67 -26.96 -8.53 -10.41
CA ASP A 67 -27.64 -9.68 -9.84
C ASP A 67 -26.82 -10.28 -8.70
N TRP A 68 -26.96 -9.69 -7.51
CA TRP A 68 -26.23 -10.11 -6.31
C TRP A 68 -26.45 -11.56 -5.91
N LYS A 69 -27.57 -12.17 -6.33
CA LYS A 69 -27.90 -13.58 -6.01
C LYS A 69 -27.12 -14.55 -6.89
N ASN A 70 -26.68 -14.10 -8.06
CA ASN A 70 -25.95 -14.91 -9.04
C ASN A 70 -24.42 -14.76 -8.92
N LEU A 71 -23.92 -13.90 -8.01
CA LEU A 71 -22.50 -13.86 -7.69
C LEU A 71 -22.09 -15.14 -6.94
N LYS A 72 -21.12 -15.86 -7.49
CA LYS A 72 -20.65 -17.14 -6.98
C LYS A 72 -19.66 -16.98 -5.83
N HIS A 73 -18.85 -15.92 -5.85
CA HIS A 73 -17.79 -15.73 -4.86
C HIS A 73 -18.11 -14.58 -3.90
N VAL A 74 -18.05 -14.87 -2.60
CA VAL A 74 -18.29 -13.89 -1.54
C VAL A 74 -17.26 -12.75 -1.60
N GLN A 75 -16.01 -13.07 -1.89
CA GLN A 75 -14.89 -12.13 -2.04
C GLN A 75 -15.15 -11.16 -3.19
N ALA A 76 -15.63 -11.67 -4.33
CA ALA A 76 -16.03 -10.82 -5.45
C ALA A 76 -17.13 -9.84 -5.02
N SER A 77 -18.19 -10.34 -4.37
CA SER A 77 -19.28 -9.50 -3.85
C SER A 77 -18.79 -8.42 -2.88
N ARG A 78 -17.85 -8.75 -1.99
CA ARG A 78 -17.26 -7.80 -1.02
C ARG A 78 -16.51 -6.68 -1.74
N VAL A 79 -15.58 -7.02 -2.65
CA VAL A 79 -14.80 -6.02 -3.37
C VAL A 79 -15.71 -5.10 -4.19
N ILE A 80 -16.71 -5.64 -4.88
CA ILE A 80 -17.65 -4.81 -5.65
C ILE A 80 -18.41 -3.84 -4.73
N LYS A 81 -18.90 -4.31 -3.58
CA LYS A 81 -19.58 -3.45 -2.59
C LYS A 81 -18.63 -2.36 -2.08
N SER A 82 -17.38 -2.70 -1.77
CA SER A 82 -16.39 -1.72 -1.30
C SER A 82 -16.02 -0.70 -2.37
N ILE A 83 -15.81 -1.11 -3.63
CA ILE A 83 -15.61 -0.19 -4.77
C ILE A 83 -16.79 0.79 -4.87
N LEU A 84 -18.02 0.28 -4.85
CA LEU A 84 -19.21 1.13 -4.93
C LEU A 84 -19.38 2.02 -3.69
N ALA A 85 -18.98 1.56 -2.50
CA ALA A 85 -19.05 2.37 -1.29
C ALA A 85 -18.06 3.54 -1.32
N VAL A 86 -16.81 3.31 -1.73
CA VAL A 86 -15.78 4.36 -1.84
C VAL A 86 -16.19 5.44 -2.86
N THR A 87 -16.72 5.01 -4.00
CA THR A 87 -17.01 5.89 -5.14
C THR A 87 -18.34 6.64 -5.01
N ARG A 88 -19.41 5.98 -4.53
CA ARG A 88 -20.75 6.58 -4.46
C ARG A 88 -20.96 7.48 -3.25
N THR A 89 -20.22 7.26 -2.17
CA THR A 89 -20.48 8.02 -0.96
C THR A 89 -19.99 9.45 -1.10
N HIS A 90 -18.81 9.71 -1.68
CA HIS A 90 -18.04 10.98 -1.60
C HIS A 90 -17.92 11.58 -0.16
N LEU A 91 -18.65 11.05 0.81
CA LEU A 91 -18.70 11.31 2.22
C LEU A 91 -17.59 10.47 2.85
N SER A 92 -16.34 10.87 2.57
CA SER A 92 -15.20 10.97 3.49
C SER A 92 -15.02 9.96 4.64
N ASN A 93 -15.67 8.80 4.61
CA ASN A 93 -15.57 7.82 5.67
C ASN A 93 -14.35 6.95 5.39
N GLU A 94 -13.27 7.28 6.09
CA GLU A 94 -11.99 6.58 6.13
C GLU A 94 -12.17 5.05 6.19
N SER A 95 -13.20 4.57 6.89
CA SER A 95 -13.48 3.13 6.98
C SER A 95 -13.76 2.45 5.64
N THR A 96 -14.23 3.17 4.61
CA THR A 96 -14.59 2.57 3.33
C THR A 96 -13.38 2.24 2.45
N VAL A 97 -12.32 3.05 2.52
CA VAL A 97 -11.06 2.76 1.82
C VAL A 97 -10.33 1.62 2.51
N ASP A 98 -10.35 1.59 3.86
CA ASP A 98 -9.86 0.45 4.65
C ASP A 98 -10.56 -0.87 4.24
N ASP A 99 -11.89 -0.85 4.11
CA ASP A 99 -12.69 -2.01 3.68
C ASP A 99 -12.37 -2.44 2.23
N LEU A 100 -12.12 -1.49 1.33
CA LEU A 100 -11.68 -1.77 -0.03
C LEU A 100 -10.29 -2.41 -0.05
N ALA A 101 -9.33 -1.84 0.69
CA ALA A 101 -7.98 -2.39 0.81
C ALA A 101 -8.05 -3.85 1.30
N LYS A 102 -8.79 -4.09 2.38
CA LYS A 102 -8.96 -5.43 2.96
C LYS A 102 -9.57 -6.41 1.97
N SER A 103 -10.72 -6.06 1.41
CA SER A 103 -11.44 -6.96 0.49
C SER A 103 -10.64 -7.23 -0.78
N THR A 104 -9.85 -6.27 -1.26
CA THR A 104 -8.96 -6.47 -2.42
C THR A 104 -7.83 -7.43 -2.07
N LEU A 105 -7.18 -7.27 -0.91
CA LEU A 105 -6.15 -8.21 -0.45
C LEU A 105 -6.70 -9.63 -0.26
N GLU A 106 -7.91 -9.78 0.30
CA GLU A 106 -8.62 -11.08 0.41
C GLU A 106 -8.95 -11.66 -0.99
N LEU A 107 -9.40 -10.84 -1.94
CA LEU A 107 -9.71 -11.28 -3.30
C LEU A 107 -8.48 -11.86 -4.02
N PHE A 108 -7.30 -11.31 -3.74
CA PHE A 108 -6.03 -11.80 -4.27
C PHE A 108 -5.34 -12.83 -3.38
N ASN A 109 -5.97 -13.30 -2.29
CA ASN A 109 -5.40 -14.28 -1.35
C ASN A 109 -4.01 -13.84 -0.82
N TYR A 110 -3.91 -12.61 -0.32
CA TYR A 110 -2.71 -12.13 0.41
C TYR A 110 -2.62 -12.67 1.85
N ASP A 111 -3.66 -13.38 2.29
CA ASP A 111 -3.80 -14.07 3.58
C ASP A 111 -3.66 -15.61 3.45
N ASP A 112 -3.04 -16.10 2.38
CA ASP A 112 -2.82 -17.54 2.20
C ASP A 112 -1.64 -18.08 3.04
N GLY A 113 -1.72 -19.37 3.40
CA GLY A 113 -0.68 -20.08 4.13
C GLY A 113 -0.41 -19.51 5.53
N ASP A 114 0.81 -18.98 5.73
CA ASP A 114 1.26 -18.41 7.01
C ASP A 114 0.97 -16.91 7.14
N LEU A 115 0.38 -16.30 6.10
CA LEU A 115 0.12 -14.86 6.04
C LEU A 115 -1.25 -14.52 6.64
N ARG A 116 -1.36 -13.32 7.20
CA ARG A 116 -2.63 -12.75 7.65
C ARG A 116 -2.69 -11.26 7.31
N ILE A 117 -3.89 -10.80 6.97
CA ILE A 117 -4.21 -9.38 6.82
C ILE A 117 -4.56 -8.83 8.22
N GLN A 118 -3.85 -7.80 8.65
CA GLN A 118 -4.05 -7.14 9.93
C GLN A 118 -4.34 -5.65 9.69
N SER A 119 -5.36 -5.11 10.35
CA SER A 119 -5.69 -3.68 10.30
C SER A 119 -5.11 -2.95 11.50
N ARG A 120 -4.61 -1.72 11.30
CA ARG A 120 -4.30 -0.77 12.39
C ARG A 120 -3.29 -1.28 13.42
N GLU A 121 -2.31 -2.06 12.99
CA GLU A 121 -1.23 -2.55 13.86
C GLU A 121 -0.30 -1.39 14.27
N GLU A 122 -0.01 -1.26 15.56
CA GLU A 122 0.93 -0.24 16.05
C GLU A 122 2.37 -0.76 15.98
N LEU A 123 3.15 -0.21 15.06
CA LEU A 123 4.55 -0.55 14.85
C LEU A 123 5.44 0.37 15.70
N LYS A 124 6.33 -0.23 16.50
CA LYS A 124 7.32 0.53 17.27
C LYS A 124 8.35 1.15 16.34
N LEU A 125 8.46 2.48 16.36
CA LEU A 125 9.46 3.23 15.61
C LEU A 125 10.47 3.83 16.59
N GLU A 126 11.74 3.49 16.43
CA GLU A 126 12.85 4.19 17.08
C GLU A 126 13.33 5.29 16.13
N MET A 127 13.25 6.55 16.58
CA MET A 127 13.59 7.74 15.81
C MET A 127 14.30 8.76 16.70
N CYS A 128 15.43 9.30 16.23
CA CYS A 128 16.18 10.37 16.90
C CYS A 128 16.48 10.14 18.39
N GLY A 129 16.75 8.90 18.78
CA GLY A 129 17.05 8.48 20.16
C GLY A 129 15.82 8.20 21.03
N SER A 130 14.61 8.40 20.51
CA SER A 130 13.36 8.21 21.22
C SER A 130 12.52 7.10 20.60
N ARG A 131 11.58 6.57 21.38
CA ARG A 131 10.55 5.64 20.90
C ARG A 131 9.28 6.41 20.56
N THR A 132 8.76 6.14 19.39
CA THR A 132 7.47 6.60 18.87
C THR A 132 6.77 5.41 18.21
N TYR A 133 5.79 5.65 17.36
CA TYR A 133 5.04 4.61 16.66
C TYR A 133 4.76 5.02 15.21
N ALA A 134 4.52 4.01 14.37
CA ALA A 134 3.92 4.13 13.06
C ALA A 134 2.72 3.19 12.99
N LYS A 135 1.71 3.48 12.18
CA LYS A 135 0.46 2.73 12.22
C LYS A 135 -0.14 2.65 10.82
N PRO A 136 0.24 1.63 10.03
CA PRO A 136 -0.40 1.41 8.74
C PRO A 136 -1.89 1.16 8.92
N ASP A 137 -2.69 1.60 7.95
CA ASP A 137 -4.11 1.26 7.92
C ASP A 137 -4.29 -0.26 7.78
N MET A 138 -3.45 -0.91 6.95
CA MET A 138 -3.35 -2.37 6.88
C MET A 138 -1.93 -2.89 6.69
N CYS A 139 -1.66 -4.10 7.14
CA CYS A 139 -0.44 -4.82 6.83
C CYS A 139 -0.70 -6.30 6.56
N ILE A 140 0.23 -6.94 5.84
CA ILE A 140 0.32 -8.39 5.76
C ILE A 140 1.48 -8.83 6.63
N GLU A 141 1.25 -9.84 7.46
CA GLU A 141 2.29 -10.41 8.30
C GLU A 141 2.21 -11.92 8.39
N THR A 142 3.33 -12.55 8.76
CA THR A 142 3.39 -13.99 9.02
C THR A 142 2.82 -14.33 10.41
N SER A 143 2.54 -15.61 10.73
CA SER A 143 2.20 -16.03 12.12
C SER A 143 3.24 -15.65 13.18
N ARG A 144 4.47 -15.34 12.76
CA ARG A 144 5.56 -14.88 13.62
C ARG A 144 5.70 -13.36 13.72
N LEU A 145 4.66 -12.62 13.33
CA LEU A 145 4.60 -11.15 13.39
C LEU A 145 5.67 -10.45 12.56
N VAL A 146 6.14 -11.10 11.48
CA VAL A 146 7.03 -10.48 10.50
C VAL A 146 6.18 -9.78 9.45
N ILE A 147 6.26 -8.45 9.41
CA ILE A 147 5.55 -7.63 8.42
C ILE A 147 6.16 -7.84 7.03
N LYS A 148 5.30 -8.07 6.04
CA LYS A 148 5.65 -8.35 4.64
C LYS A 148 5.11 -7.33 3.65
N LEU A 149 3.99 -6.68 3.92
CA LEU A 149 3.40 -5.64 3.07
C LEU A 149 2.71 -4.62 3.95
N LEU A 150 2.74 -3.36 3.53
CA LEU A 150 2.06 -2.24 4.19
C LEU A 150 1.10 -1.56 3.22
N VAL A 151 -0.04 -1.11 3.72
CA VAL A 151 -1.03 -0.33 2.98
C VAL A 151 -1.46 0.88 3.81
N GLN A 152 -1.45 2.04 3.17
CA GLN A 152 -1.79 3.33 3.78
C GLN A 152 -2.82 4.08 2.92
N GLU A 153 -3.96 4.49 3.50
CA GLU A 153 -4.91 5.37 2.81
C GLU A 153 -4.25 6.74 2.59
N ASP A 154 -4.35 7.23 1.36
CA ASP A 154 -4.06 8.61 1.02
C ASP A 154 -5.28 9.51 1.27
N LYS A 155 -5.16 10.29 2.35
CA LYS A 155 -6.17 11.25 2.84
C LYS A 155 -5.92 12.66 2.31
N SER A 156 -5.07 12.85 1.30
CA SER A 156 -4.73 14.15 0.69
C SER A 156 -5.95 14.98 0.28
N TYR A 157 -7.08 14.33 0.00
CA TYR A 157 -8.35 14.99 -0.29
C TYR A 157 -9.03 15.69 0.88
N LYS A 158 -8.70 15.34 2.13
CA LYS A 158 -9.33 15.89 3.34
C LYS A 158 -8.60 17.13 3.88
N VAL A 159 -7.37 17.38 3.44
CA VAL A 159 -6.48 18.33 4.12
C VAL A 159 -5.85 19.27 3.10
N SER A 160 -6.35 20.52 3.02
CA SER A 160 -5.81 21.54 2.13
C SER A 160 -4.46 22.14 2.58
N ASN A 161 -3.93 21.75 3.75
CA ASN A 161 -2.88 22.51 4.45
C ASN A 161 -1.91 21.69 5.35
N GLN A 162 -1.72 20.38 5.13
CA GLN A 162 -0.67 19.63 5.85
C GLN A 162 0.37 19.08 4.88
N ASP A 163 1.64 19.26 5.24
CA ASP A 163 2.83 18.67 4.58
C ASP A 163 2.88 17.13 4.75
N THR A 164 1.86 16.48 5.31
CA THR A 164 1.82 15.03 5.52
C THR A 164 1.34 14.32 4.26
N ASP A 165 2.20 13.49 3.71
CA ASP A 165 1.94 12.69 2.50
C ASP A 165 1.86 11.22 2.89
N ALA A 166 0.86 10.49 2.37
CA ALA A 166 0.72 9.05 2.58
C ALA A 166 1.98 8.28 2.15
N GLU A 167 2.70 8.78 1.14
CA GLU A 167 4.00 8.25 0.74
C GLU A 167 5.03 8.33 1.89
N SER A 168 5.11 9.48 2.57
CA SER A 168 6.02 9.67 3.71
C SER A 168 5.65 8.77 4.89
N GLN A 169 4.36 8.61 5.16
CA GLN A 169 3.85 7.79 6.25
C GLN A 169 4.17 6.30 6.02
N VAL A 170 3.89 5.78 4.81
CA VAL A 170 4.13 4.36 4.51
C VAL A 170 5.63 4.01 4.51
N PHE A 171 6.51 4.98 4.24
CA PHE A 171 7.96 4.79 4.39
C PHE A 171 8.41 4.77 5.84
N ALA A 172 7.82 5.61 6.70
CA ALA A 172 8.05 5.52 8.15
C ALA A 172 7.65 4.14 8.69
N GLU A 173 6.51 3.62 8.23
CA GLU A 173 5.99 2.30 8.59
C GLU A 173 6.87 1.16 8.09
N ALA A 174 7.43 1.27 6.89
CA ALA A 174 8.39 0.30 6.36
C ALA A 174 9.67 0.27 7.20
N ILE A 175 10.16 1.44 7.63
CA ILE A 175 11.32 1.52 8.53
C ILE A 175 10.99 0.93 9.90
N ALA A 176 9.82 1.24 10.47
CA ALA A 176 9.37 0.65 11.74
C ALA A 176 9.22 -0.89 11.63
N SER A 177 8.67 -1.36 10.52
CA SER A 177 8.56 -2.79 10.20
C SER A 177 9.92 -3.46 10.12
N PHE A 178 10.90 -2.86 9.43
CA PHE A 178 12.27 -3.37 9.39
C PHE A 178 12.89 -3.45 10.79
N GLN A 179 12.72 -2.41 11.62
CA GLN A 179 13.23 -2.38 12.99
C GLN A 179 12.59 -3.48 13.87
N GLY A 180 11.29 -3.75 13.70
CA GLY A 180 10.58 -4.83 14.36
C GLY A 180 11.05 -6.21 13.87
N ASN A 181 11.02 -6.43 12.56
CA ASN A 181 11.42 -7.67 11.90
C ASN A 181 12.87 -8.07 12.24
N SER A 182 13.78 -7.10 12.29
CA SER A 182 15.19 -7.34 12.60
C SER A 182 15.42 -7.85 14.04
N LYS A 183 14.46 -7.64 14.95
CA LYS A 183 14.50 -8.15 16.33
C LYS A 183 13.91 -9.56 16.46
N THR A 184 13.27 -10.07 15.42
CA THR A 184 12.62 -11.38 15.46
C THR A 184 13.68 -12.49 15.46
N LYS A 185 13.55 -13.44 16.41
CA LYS A 185 14.47 -14.59 16.59
C LYS A 185 14.60 -15.53 15.37
N LYS A 186 13.88 -15.25 14.28
CA LYS A 186 13.93 -16.00 13.01
C LYS A 186 15.24 -15.78 12.27
N PHE A 187 15.85 -14.59 12.41
CA PHE A 187 17.09 -14.28 11.73
C PHE A 187 18.28 -14.73 12.60
N LYS A 188 19.10 -15.64 12.06
CA LYS A 188 20.33 -16.13 12.73
C LYS A 188 21.42 -15.06 12.81
N SER A 189 21.30 -14.00 12.00
CA SER A 189 22.17 -12.85 11.94
C SER A 189 21.32 -11.58 11.88
N PRO A 190 21.85 -10.41 12.28
CA PRO A 190 21.18 -9.13 12.04
C PRO A 190 20.78 -9.00 10.57
N LEU A 191 19.57 -8.53 10.31
CA LEU A 191 19.07 -8.30 8.97
C LEU A 191 19.79 -7.06 8.41
N GLU A 192 20.55 -7.23 7.32
CA GLU A 192 21.29 -6.11 6.71
C GLU A 192 20.40 -5.28 5.78
N ALA A 193 19.42 -5.91 5.13
CA ALA A 193 18.38 -5.24 4.36
C ALA A 193 17.13 -6.11 4.22
N GLN A 194 15.98 -5.47 4.01
CA GLN A 194 14.72 -6.12 3.68
C GLN A 194 14.02 -5.33 2.57
N LEU A 195 13.49 -6.03 1.57
CA LEU A 195 12.50 -5.44 0.67
C LEU A 195 11.14 -5.49 1.38
N ILE A 196 10.52 -4.33 1.55
CA ILE A 196 9.19 -4.18 2.13
C ILE A 196 8.34 -3.51 1.05
N PRO A 197 7.48 -4.26 0.34
CA PRO A 197 6.50 -3.67 -0.55
C PRO A 197 5.51 -2.80 0.23
N CYS A 198 5.09 -1.70 -0.37
CA CYS A 198 4.08 -0.79 0.18
C CYS A 198 3.04 -0.42 -0.88
N ILE A 199 1.83 -0.10 -0.43
CA ILE A 199 0.75 0.44 -1.27
C ILE A 199 0.19 1.70 -0.61
N THR A 200 -0.01 2.77 -1.37
CA THR A 200 -0.88 3.88 -0.93
C THR A 200 -2.18 3.86 -1.73
N LEU A 201 -3.31 4.20 -1.10
CA LEU A 201 -4.64 4.17 -1.73
C LEU A 201 -5.33 5.53 -1.69
N LEU A 202 -5.44 6.19 -2.84
CA LEU A 202 -6.26 7.39 -3.00
C LEU A 202 -7.64 6.99 -3.53
N GLY A 203 -8.62 6.82 -2.63
CA GLY A 203 -9.90 6.23 -2.99
C GLY A 203 -9.72 4.79 -3.50
N THR A 204 -10.06 4.54 -4.76
CA THR A 204 -9.85 3.24 -5.42
C THR A 204 -8.53 3.12 -6.22
N TYR A 205 -7.70 4.16 -6.23
CA TYR A 205 -6.44 4.20 -6.98
C TYR A 205 -5.24 3.82 -6.10
N PRO A 206 -4.59 2.66 -6.36
CA PRO A 206 -3.37 2.29 -5.68
C PRO A 206 -2.14 2.89 -6.35
N THR A 207 -1.13 3.21 -5.53
CA THR A 207 0.26 3.37 -5.97
C THR A 207 1.11 2.32 -5.29
N PHE A 208 2.00 1.66 -6.04
CA PHE A 208 2.83 0.57 -5.53
C PHE A 208 4.27 1.02 -5.33
N TYR A 209 4.90 0.56 -4.24
CA TYR A 209 6.28 0.89 -3.92
C TYR A 209 7.09 -0.35 -3.56
N LEU A 210 8.35 -0.38 -4.01
CA LEU A 210 9.34 -1.36 -3.59
C LEU A 210 10.41 -0.66 -2.76
N PHE A 211 10.28 -0.74 -1.44
CA PHE A 211 11.20 -0.09 -0.52
C PHE A 211 12.19 -1.09 0.09
N LYS A 212 13.45 -1.03 -0.36
CA LYS A 212 14.54 -1.79 0.24
C LYS A 212 15.10 -1.04 1.45
N VAL A 213 14.56 -1.31 2.63
CA VAL A 213 15.07 -0.74 3.89
C VAL A 213 16.37 -1.44 4.26
N THR A 214 17.42 -0.66 4.51
CA THR A 214 18.73 -1.16 4.97
C THR A 214 18.91 -0.91 6.45
N LYS A 215 19.78 -1.70 7.08
CA LYS A 215 20.23 -1.47 8.45
C LYS A 215 20.82 -0.08 8.65
N MET A 216 21.63 0.38 7.70
CA MET A 216 22.23 1.71 7.73
C MET A 216 21.16 2.82 7.74
N LEU A 217 20.14 2.74 6.88
CA LEU A 217 19.02 3.68 6.90
C LEU A 217 18.29 3.63 8.25
N SER A 218 17.96 2.42 8.73
CA SER A 218 17.28 2.22 10.01
C SER A 218 18.06 2.79 11.20
N GLU A 219 19.39 2.61 11.23
CA GLU A 219 20.27 3.17 12.27
C GLU A 219 20.35 4.68 12.18
N CYS A 220 20.42 5.25 10.97
CA CYS A 220 20.36 6.68 10.75
C CYS A 220 19.05 7.29 11.28
N VAL A 221 17.91 6.68 10.98
CA VAL A 221 16.60 7.12 11.51
C VAL A 221 16.57 7.02 13.04
N LYS A 222 17.00 5.88 13.59
CA LYS A 222 17.08 5.65 15.03
C LYS A 222 17.94 6.68 15.75
N MET A 223 19.08 7.07 15.20
CA MET A 223 20.01 8.02 15.82
C MET A 223 19.71 9.48 15.45
N GLY A 224 18.85 9.71 14.45
CA GLY A 224 18.60 11.01 13.85
C GLY A 224 19.83 11.55 13.11
N ASN A 225 20.55 10.67 12.41
CA ASN A 225 21.69 11.01 11.58
C ASN A 225 21.26 11.02 10.11
N ARG A 226 21.85 11.91 9.31
CA ARG A 226 21.64 11.95 7.87
C ARG A 226 22.41 10.80 7.18
N PRO A 227 21.76 9.94 6.38
CA PRO A 227 22.45 8.87 5.66
C PRO A 227 23.48 9.38 4.66
N LYS A 228 24.60 8.65 4.52
CA LYS A 228 25.64 8.96 3.52
C LYS A 228 25.21 8.61 2.10
N GLU A 229 24.38 7.58 1.96
CA GLU A 229 23.85 7.12 0.68
C GLU A 229 22.37 7.46 0.59
N LYS A 230 21.91 7.77 -0.63
CA LYS A 230 20.48 7.93 -0.89
C LYS A 230 19.84 6.55 -0.90
N THR A 231 18.63 6.45 -0.35
CA THR A 231 17.80 5.25 -0.54
C THR A 231 16.78 5.53 -1.63
N ILE A 232 16.85 4.76 -2.72
CA ILE A 232 15.90 4.87 -3.83
C ILE A 232 14.76 3.89 -3.62
N VAL A 233 13.53 4.41 -3.58
CA VAL A 233 12.31 3.63 -3.58
C VAL A 233 11.75 3.62 -4.99
N LYS A 234 11.49 2.43 -5.53
CA LYS A 234 10.79 2.35 -6.83
C LYS A 234 9.32 2.61 -6.58
N ARG A 235 8.71 3.46 -7.40
CA ARG A 235 7.28 3.78 -7.41
C ARG A 235 6.68 3.31 -8.75
N TYR A 236 5.48 2.77 -8.71
CA TYR A 236 4.67 2.46 -9.88
C TYR A 236 3.30 3.09 -9.74
N ASP A 237 3.05 4.09 -10.58
CA ASP A 237 1.74 4.66 -10.81
C ASP A 237 1.01 3.89 -11.90
N ILE A 238 -0.31 3.77 -11.77
CA ILE A 238 -1.15 3.23 -12.84
C ILE A 238 -1.04 4.19 -14.03
N PRO A 239 -0.68 3.72 -15.24
CA PRO A 239 -0.47 4.58 -16.40
C PRO A 239 -1.64 5.55 -16.62
N ALA A 240 -1.31 6.84 -16.61
CA ALA A 240 -2.25 7.95 -16.58
C ALA A 240 -2.78 8.30 -17.98
N GLU A 241 -3.74 7.52 -18.47
CA GLU A 241 -4.81 8.07 -19.32
C GLU A 241 -6.07 8.39 -18.49
N ILE A 242 -5.98 8.19 -17.17
CA ILE A 242 -7.03 8.47 -16.20
C ILE A 242 -7.17 9.99 -16.06
N ASP A 243 -8.37 10.50 -16.32
CA ASP A 243 -8.74 11.87 -15.93
C ASP A 243 -8.40 12.07 -14.44
N PRO A 244 -7.57 13.08 -14.06
CA PRO A 244 -7.26 13.36 -12.66
C PRO A 244 -8.50 13.45 -11.75
N TYR A 245 -9.65 13.86 -12.28
CA TYR A 245 -10.92 13.91 -11.55
C TYR A 245 -11.50 12.51 -11.25
N LEU A 246 -11.11 11.49 -12.01
CA LEU A 246 -11.54 10.09 -11.87
C LEU A 246 -10.55 9.22 -11.10
N LEU A 247 -9.40 9.73 -10.65
CA LEU A 247 -8.42 8.92 -9.92
C LEU A 247 -9.06 8.20 -8.73
N ARG A 248 -9.89 8.88 -7.94
CA ARG A 248 -10.56 8.26 -6.78
C ARG A 248 -11.51 7.12 -7.17
N ASP A 249 -12.01 7.17 -8.40
CA ASP A 249 -13.00 6.25 -8.94
C ASP A 249 -12.40 5.33 -10.03
N ALA A 250 -11.07 5.19 -10.06
CA ALA A 250 -10.35 4.42 -11.07
C ALA A 250 -10.92 3.01 -11.26
N MET A 251 -11.33 2.33 -10.18
CA MET A 251 -11.90 0.99 -10.28
C MET A 251 -13.34 0.94 -10.85
N LEU A 252 -14.00 2.07 -11.14
CA LEU A 252 -15.27 2.05 -11.90
C LEU A 252 -15.05 1.75 -13.38
N VAL A 253 -13.91 2.20 -13.92
CA VAL A 253 -13.52 1.97 -15.31
C VAL A 253 -12.91 0.57 -15.44
N GLN A 254 -13.40 -0.21 -16.40
CA GLN A 254 -13.04 -1.62 -16.52
C GLN A 254 -11.56 -1.83 -16.85
N GLU A 255 -11.02 -1.03 -17.75
CA GLU A 255 -9.62 -1.08 -18.19
C GLU A 255 -8.66 -0.78 -17.03
N TYR A 256 -8.95 0.25 -16.23
CA TYR A 256 -8.15 0.60 -15.06
C TYR A 256 -8.28 -0.45 -13.95
N ARG A 257 -9.49 -0.94 -13.68
CA ARG A 257 -9.69 -2.03 -12.71
C ARG A 257 -8.92 -3.28 -13.12
N GLN A 258 -8.91 -3.64 -14.40
CA GLN A 258 -8.12 -4.75 -14.92
C GLN A 258 -6.62 -4.53 -14.70
N HIS A 259 -6.09 -3.35 -15.05
CA HIS A 259 -4.67 -3.05 -14.87
C HIS A 259 -4.25 -3.05 -13.40
N ILE A 260 -5.09 -2.45 -12.53
CA ILE A 260 -4.89 -2.48 -11.09
C ILE A 260 -4.85 -3.94 -10.58
N PHE A 261 -5.75 -4.80 -11.07
CA PHE A 261 -5.80 -6.21 -10.70
C PHE A 261 -4.57 -6.98 -11.19
N GLN A 262 -4.02 -6.64 -12.36
CA GLN A 262 -2.73 -7.16 -12.82
C GLN A 262 -1.59 -6.73 -11.91
N CYS A 263 -1.60 -5.49 -11.43
CA CYS A 263 -0.62 -5.00 -10.46
C CYS A 263 -0.72 -5.78 -9.14
N TYR A 264 -1.92 -5.95 -8.58
CA TYR A 264 -2.12 -6.72 -7.34
C TYR A 264 -1.69 -8.18 -7.48
N GLU A 265 -1.99 -8.85 -8.59
CA GLU A 265 -1.53 -10.23 -8.82
C GLU A 265 0.00 -10.29 -8.90
N ALA A 266 0.61 -9.40 -9.68
CA ALA A 266 2.06 -9.39 -9.87
C ALA A 266 2.83 -9.00 -8.60
N PHE A 267 2.26 -8.14 -7.77
CA PHE A 267 2.90 -7.66 -6.55
C PHE A 267 3.05 -8.75 -5.48
N LYS A 268 2.28 -9.85 -5.57
CA LYS A 268 2.36 -10.99 -4.63
C LYS A 268 3.76 -11.58 -4.52
N LYS A 269 4.55 -11.57 -5.60
CA LYS A 269 5.92 -12.11 -5.61
C LYS A 269 6.88 -11.44 -4.62
N PHE A 270 6.53 -10.24 -4.14
CA PHE A 270 7.37 -9.47 -3.21
C PHE A 270 6.98 -9.64 -1.73
N VAL A 271 5.89 -10.38 -1.44
CA VAL A 271 5.34 -10.63 -0.10
C VAL A 271 5.79 -11.98 0.43
#